data_AF-A0A7X2P8F3-F1
#
_entry.id   AF-A0A7X2P8F3-F1
#
_cell.length_a   1.000
_cell.length_b   1.000
_cell.length_c   1.000
_cell.angle_alpha   90.00
_cell.angle_beta   90.00
_cell.angle_gamma   90.00
#
_symmetry.space_group_name_H-M   'P 1'
#
loop_
_entity.id
_entity.type
_entity.pdbx_description
1 polymer ?
#
loop_
_entity_poly.entity_id
_entity_poly.type
_entity_poly.pdbx_seq_one_letter_code
_entity_poly.pdbx_strand_id
1 'polypeptide(L)'
;MQKKQSNRTRLNNVPDPDLAEEEESLLLELIGYSHRGVDLTLNGHRRTPLQIAHTVVHDCEDGASYMRDYSTGPGGNVRKINFTKVRKL
;
A
#
# COMPACT_ATOMS: atom_id res chain seq x y z
N MET A 1 6.35 -8.08 -29.14
CA MET A 1 6.95 -7.31 -28.01
C MET A 1 6.74 -8.13 -26.75
N GLN A 2 7.81 -8.75 -26.24
CA GLN A 2 7.73 -9.69 -25.12
C GLN A 2 7.62 -8.93 -23.79
N LYS A 3 6.68 -9.36 -22.95
CA LYS A 3 6.48 -8.85 -21.59
C LYS A 3 7.71 -9.19 -20.76
N LYS A 4 8.41 -8.18 -20.25
CA LYS A 4 9.50 -8.38 -19.27
C LYS A 4 8.88 -8.89 -17.97
N GLN A 5 8.98 -10.18 -17.71
CA GLN A 5 8.80 -10.73 -16.37
C GLN A 5 10.01 -10.31 -15.55
N SER A 6 9.81 -9.33 -14.66
CA SER A 6 10.83 -8.91 -13.70
C SER A 6 10.93 -9.99 -12.62
N ASN A 7 12.00 -10.79 -12.69
CA ASN A 7 12.39 -11.72 -11.63
C ASN A 7 12.83 -10.90 -10.41
N ARG A 8 11.88 -10.65 -9.48
CA ARG A 8 12.11 -9.97 -8.20
C ARG A 8 12.91 -10.85 -7.24
N THR A 9 14.17 -11.15 -7.58
CA THR A 9 15.11 -11.80 -6.67
C THR A 9 15.94 -10.73 -5.98
N ARG A 10 15.80 -10.62 -4.65
CA ARG A 10 16.60 -9.73 -3.80
C ARG A 10 18.09 -10.07 -3.92
N LEU A 11 18.81 -9.35 -4.76
CA LEU A 11 20.26 -9.34 -4.78
C LEU A 11 20.76 -8.08 -4.09
N ASN A 12 21.41 -8.29 -2.93
CA ASN A 12 22.13 -7.33 -2.10
C ASN A 12 21.22 -6.40 -1.27
N ASN A 13 21.70 -6.01 -0.07
CA ASN A 13 21.02 -5.13 0.91
C ASN A 13 20.76 -3.69 0.39
N VAL A 14 20.75 -3.48 -0.91
CA VAL A 14 20.33 -2.24 -1.55
C VAL A 14 18.83 -2.38 -1.81
N PRO A 15 17.98 -1.49 -1.27
CA PRO A 15 16.57 -1.47 -1.61
C PRO A 15 16.42 -1.37 -3.13
N ASP A 16 15.58 -2.23 -3.70
CA ASP A 16 15.21 -2.13 -5.12
C ASP A 16 14.67 -0.70 -5.35
N PRO A 17 15.32 0.11 -6.21
CA PRO A 17 14.95 1.51 -6.39
C PRO A 17 13.49 1.69 -6.82
N ASP A 18 12.95 0.72 -7.58
CA ASP A 18 11.55 0.73 -8.00
C ASP A 18 10.59 0.57 -6.80
N LEU A 19 10.95 -0.27 -5.82
CA LEU A 19 10.17 -0.45 -4.59
C LEU A 19 10.28 0.77 -3.66
N ALA A 20 11.44 1.43 -3.62
CA ALA A 20 11.63 2.64 -2.83
C ALA A 20 10.76 3.80 -3.37
N GLU A 21 10.69 3.98 -4.69
CA GLU A 21 9.84 4.98 -5.33
C GLU A 21 8.34 4.67 -5.11
N GLU A 22 7.93 3.40 -5.22
CA GLU A 22 6.56 2.98 -4.97
C GLU A 22 6.13 3.23 -3.50
N GLU A 23 7.00 2.92 -2.54
CA GLU A 23 6.78 3.18 -1.12
C GLU A 23 6.68 4.69 -0.83
N GLU A 24 7.59 5.50 -1.37
CA GLU A 24 7.58 6.96 -1.19
C GLU A 24 6.31 7.59 -1.76
N SER A 25 5.92 7.20 -2.98
CA SER A 25 4.72 7.69 -3.64
C SER A 25 3.44 7.37 -2.83
N LEU A 26 3.31 6.11 -2.39
CA LEU A 26 2.20 5.67 -1.55
C LEU A 26 2.19 6.38 -0.19
N LEU A 27 3.36 6.57 0.42
CA LEU A 27 3.50 7.29 1.69
C LEU A 27 2.98 8.74 1.58
N LEU A 28 3.39 9.47 0.54
CA LEU A 28 2.96 10.86 0.32
C LEU A 28 1.44 10.96 0.10
N GLU A 29 0.86 10.03 -0.66
CA GLU A 29 -0.59 9.94 -0.84
C GLU A 29 -1.31 9.78 0.51
N LEU A 30 -0.86 8.82 1.33
CA LEU A 30 -1.46 8.50 2.61
C LEU A 30 -1.30 9.60 3.65
N ILE A 31 -0.17 10.32 3.66
CA ILE A 31 0.02 11.53 4.47
C ILE A 31 -1.05 12.57 4.08
N GLY A 32 -1.29 12.77 2.79
CA GLY A 32 -2.32 13.68 2.30
C GLY A 32 -3.71 13.33 2.83
N TYR A 33 -4.08 12.04 2.82
CA TYR A 33 -5.34 11.57 3.41
C TYR A 33 -5.39 11.75 4.92
N SER A 34 -4.31 11.39 5.63
CA SER A 34 -4.22 11.53 7.08
C SER A 34 -4.36 12.99 7.53
N HIS A 35 -3.75 13.93 6.81
CA HIS A 35 -3.89 15.37 7.09
C HIS A 35 -5.32 15.89 6.88
N ARG A 36 -6.10 15.25 6.00
CA ARG A 36 -7.53 15.54 5.80
C ARG A 36 -8.44 14.85 6.82
N GLY A 37 -7.88 14.17 7.81
CA GLY A 37 -8.63 13.46 8.85
C GLY A 37 -9.25 12.14 8.38
N VAL A 38 -8.75 11.57 7.29
CA VAL A 38 -9.17 10.23 6.83
C VAL A 38 -8.53 9.16 7.69
N ASP A 39 -9.33 8.23 8.18
CA ASP A 39 -8.85 7.10 8.97
C ASP A 39 -8.18 6.05 8.06
N LEU A 40 -6.99 5.60 8.44
CA LEU A 40 -6.19 4.67 7.66
C LEU A 40 -6.02 3.37 8.41
N THR A 41 -6.38 2.27 7.75
CA THR A 41 -6.34 0.93 8.34
C THR A 41 -5.69 -0.09 7.40
N LEU A 42 -5.05 -1.08 8.01
CA LEU A 42 -4.47 -2.25 7.35
C LEU A 42 -5.05 -3.50 8.03
N ASN A 43 -5.74 -4.33 7.25
CA ASN A 43 -6.51 -5.48 7.72
C ASN A 43 -7.46 -5.09 8.87
N GLY A 44 -8.14 -3.95 8.75
CA GLY A 44 -9.08 -3.43 9.76
C GLY A 44 -8.42 -2.75 10.97
N HIS A 45 -7.10 -2.82 11.12
CA HIS A 45 -6.38 -2.20 12.24
C HIS A 45 -5.80 -0.84 11.85
N ARG A 46 -5.94 0.15 12.73
CA ARG A 46 -5.37 1.50 12.50
C ARG A 46 -3.84 1.43 12.44
N ARG A 47 -3.26 2.06 11.42
CA ARG A 47 -1.82 2.11 11.18
C ARG A 47 -1.39 3.49 10.70
N THR A 48 -0.10 3.80 10.83
CA THR A 48 0.44 5.05 10.28
C THR A 48 0.58 4.94 8.76
N PRO A 49 0.58 6.08 8.03
CA PRO A 49 0.89 6.10 6.60
C PRO A 49 2.15 5.30 6.24
N LEU A 50 3.24 5.48 7.01
CA LEU A 50 4.51 4.77 6.82
C LEU A 50 4.37 3.25 6.97
N GLN A 51 3.68 2.78 8.02
CA GLN A 51 3.47 1.35 8.24
C GLN A 51 2.67 0.71 7.10
N ILE A 52 1.64 1.41 6.60
CA ILE A 52 0.83 0.90 5.49
C ILE A 52 1.66 0.86 4.21
N ALA A 53 2.34 1.95 3.85
CA ALA A 53 3.14 2.02 2.64
C ALA A 53 4.21 0.92 2.61
N HIS A 54 4.98 0.81 3.69
CA HIS A 54 6.00 -0.22 3.82
C HIS A 54 5.42 -1.63 3.71
N THR A 55 4.34 -1.95 4.43
CA THR A 55 3.75 -3.30 4.38
C THR A 55 3.16 -3.62 3.01
N VAL A 56 2.45 -2.69 2.38
CA VAL A 56 1.81 -2.92 1.07
C VAL A 56 2.85 -3.19 -0.03
N VAL A 57 4.01 -2.51 0.02
CA VAL A 57 5.06 -2.63 -1.00
C VAL A 57 5.98 -3.82 -0.75
N HIS A 58 6.33 -4.10 0.51
CA HIS A 58 7.35 -5.10 0.85
C HIS A 58 6.81 -6.47 1.28
N ASP A 59 5.50 -6.61 1.53
CA ASP A 59 4.91 -7.93 1.80
C ASP A 59 4.84 -8.78 0.52
N CYS A 60 5.84 -9.62 0.35
CA CYS A 60 6.00 -10.50 -0.80
C CYS A 60 5.50 -11.93 -0.56
N GLU A 61 4.81 -12.22 0.55
CA GLU A 61 4.33 -13.58 0.86
C GLU A 61 3.35 -14.07 -0.22
N ASP A 62 3.66 -15.16 -0.92
CA ASP A 62 2.76 -15.93 -1.81
C ASP A 62 1.89 -15.10 -2.78
N GLY A 63 2.45 -14.04 -3.37
CA GLY A 63 1.70 -13.17 -4.28
C GLY A 63 0.59 -12.38 -3.58
N ALA A 64 0.78 -12.11 -2.29
CA ALA A 64 0.00 -11.15 -1.54
C ALA A 64 -0.15 -9.86 -2.34
N SER A 65 -1.38 -9.41 -2.42
CA SER A 65 -1.71 -8.09 -2.91
C SER A 65 -2.69 -7.46 -1.93
N TYR A 66 -2.87 -6.14 -2.03
CA TYR A 66 -3.76 -5.43 -1.13
C TYR A 66 -4.88 -4.80 -1.94
N MET A 67 -6.11 -5.10 -1.57
CA MET A 67 -7.26 -4.32 -2.00
C MET A 67 -7.37 -3.06 -1.14
N ARG A 68 -7.78 -1.96 -1.78
CA ARG A 68 -7.97 -0.68 -1.12
C ARG A 68 -9.46 -0.31 -1.14
N ASP A 69 -10.10 -0.38 0.02
CA ASP A 69 -11.50 -0.05 0.20
C ASP A 69 -11.67 1.38 0.71
N TYR A 70 -12.62 2.11 0.12
CA TYR A 70 -12.96 3.48 0.50
C TYR A 70 -14.33 3.51 1.17
N SER A 71 -14.43 4.19 2.32
CA SER A 71 -15.71 4.48 2.95
C SER A 71 -15.97 5.98 2.95
N THR A 72 -17.16 6.38 2.53
CA THR A 72 -17.58 7.78 2.42
C THR A 72 -18.46 8.20 3.59
N GLY A 73 -18.43 9.49 3.91
CA GLY A 73 -19.34 10.12 4.86
C GLY A 73 -20.64 10.59 4.21
N PRO A 74 -21.55 11.20 5.00
CA PRO A 74 -22.82 11.74 4.52
C PRO A 74 -22.70 12.79 3.39
N GLY A 75 -21.54 13.43 3.24
CA GLY A 75 -21.24 14.38 2.17
C GLY A 75 -20.48 13.78 0.97
N GLY A 76 -20.34 12.45 0.89
CA GLY A 76 -19.58 11.77 -0.15
C GLY A 76 -18.05 11.88 -0.01
N ASN A 77 -17.55 12.64 0.97
CA ASN A 77 -16.13 12.73 1.26
C ASN A 77 -15.60 11.41 1.81
N VAL A 78 -14.40 11.01 1.38
CA VAL A 78 -13.70 9.85 1.94
C VAL A 78 -13.47 10.09 3.43
N ARG A 79 -13.88 9.14 4.27
CA ARG A 79 -13.68 9.15 5.73
C ARG A 79 -12.72 8.07 6.19
N LYS A 80 -12.64 6.95 5.46
CA LYS A 80 -11.75 5.84 5.79
C LYS A 80 -11.20 5.18 4.55
N ILE A 81 -9.96 4.75 4.62
CA ILE A 81 -9.30 3.87 3.67
C ILE A 81 -8.83 2.62 4.42
N ASN A 82 -9.18 1.45 3.92
CA ASN A 82 -8.73 0.17 4.47
C ASN A 82 -7.97 -0.62 3.41
N PHE A 83 -6.76 -1.04 3.74
CA PHE A 83 -5.96 -1.95 2.93
C PHE A 83 -6.17 -3.37 3.44
N THR A 84 -6.74 -4.26 2.62
CA THR A 84 -7.00 -5.65 2.99
C THR A 84 -6.08 -6.56 2.20
N LYS A 85 -5.27 -7.38 2.91
CA LYS A 85 -4.45 -8.41 2.28
C LYS A 85 -5.37 -9.41 1.58
N VAL A 86 -5.20 -9.56 0.29
CA VAL A 86 -5.86 -10.58 -0.53
C VAL A 86 -4.83 -11.60 -0.98
N ARG A 87 -5.21 -12.87 -0.89
CA ARG A 87 -4.40 -13.99 -1.37
C ARG A 87 -4.84 -14.34 -2.78
N LYS A 88 -3.89 -14.69 -3.63
CA LYS A 88 -4.21 -15.34 -4.90
C LYS A 88 -4.82 -16.70 -4.57
N LEU A 89 -6.03 -16.96 -5.09
CA LEU A 89 -6.67 -18.28 -5.06
C LEU A 89 -5.95 -19.24 -6.00
#